data_AF-A0AAW0JWH4-F1
#
_entry.id   AF-A0AAW0JWH4-F1
#
_cell.length_a   1.000
_cell.length_b   1.000
_cell.length_c   1.000
_cell.angle_alpha   90.00
_cell.angle_beta   90.00
_cell.angle_gamma   90.00
#
_symmetry.space_group_name_H-M   'P 1'
#
loop_
_entity.id
_entity.type
_entity.pdbx_description
1 polymer ?
#
loop_
_entity_poly.entity_id
_entity_poly.type
_entity_poly.pdbx_seq_one_letter_code
_entity_poly.pdbx_strand_id
1 'polypeptide(L)'
;MVDGRSATHFINSWAKFSRGYNLEDVDMPFLDRIVLRSSEPVRTPRFVHIEYTTKPPVLIGRTDANEERKKETSATLLKLTKEQVQVLKRRANQDVVGVTTIRPYSRYESIAGHIWRCACKVRAVDSHNSQSTRARIGVDIHNSQSTRARIGVDIRNRLKPSLPERYFGNAISATVTPIRLYEDLLSKPLSYSAGKLR
;
A
#
# COMPACT_ATOMS: atom_id res chain seq x y z
N MET A 1 5.57 14.66 -16.23
CA MET A 1 5.84 13.87 -15.01
C MET A 1 5.51 12.40 -15.27
N VAL A 2 6.23 11.46 -14.66
CA VAL A 2 6.10 9.99 -14.85
C VAL A 2 6.09 9.27 -13.50
N ASP A 3 5.66 8.01 -13.47
CA ASP A 3 5.63 7.23 -12.24
C ASP A 3 7.01 6.64 -11.87
N GLY A 4 7.10 6.03 -10.69
CA GLY A 4 8.35 5.46 -10.18
C GLY A 4 8.97 4.42 -11.12
N ARG A 5 8.16 3.59 -11.79
CA ARG A 5 8.67 2.58 -12.73
C ARG A 5 9.32 3.25 -13.95
N SER A 6 8.65 4.21 -14.55
CA SER A 6 9.20 4.98 -15.68
C SER A 6 10.41 5.84 -15.28
N ALA A 7 10.40 6.44 -14.09
CA ALA A 7 11.53 7.21 -13.58
C ALA A 7 12.77 6.32 -13.34
N THR A 8 12.61 5.15 -12.71
CA THR A 8 13.69 4.19 -12.51
C THR A 8 14.26 3.70 -13.85
N HIS A 9 13.40 3.44 -14.84
CA HIS A 9 13.85 3.08 -16.19
C HIS A 9 14.75 4.18 -16.77
N PHE A 10 14.30 5.45 -16.75
CA PHE A 10 15.10 6.57 -17.21
C PHE A 10 16.46 6.68 -16.51
N ILE A 11 16.47 6.57 -15.17
CA ILE A 11 17.73 6.63 -14.38
C ILE A 11 18.68 5.50 -14.79
N ASN A 12 18.17 4.29 -15.00
CA ASN A 12 18.97 3.15 -15.42
C ASN A 12 19.55 3.34 -16.83
N SER A 13 18.73 3.80 -17.78
CA SER A 13 19.19 4.10 -19.15
C SER A 13 20.23 5.22 -19.16
N TRP A 14 20.00 6.29 -18.38
CA TRP A 14 20.98 7.37 -18.24
C TRP A 14 22.29 6.87 -17.65
N ALA A 15 22.24 6.05 -16.59
CA ALA A 15 23.44 5.47 -15.99
C ALA A 15 24.18 4.52 -16.95
N LYS A 16 23.46 3.78 -17.81
CA LYS A 16 24.04 2.95 -18.89
C LYS A 16 24.80 3.84 -19.88
N PHE A 17 24.13 4.88 -20.39
CA PHE A 17 24.72 5.83 -21.33
C PHE A 17 25.94 6.54 -20.75
N SER A 18 25.86 7.05 -19.51
CA SER A 18 26.95 7.75 -18.84
C SER A 18 28.20 6.89 -18.59
N ARG A 19 28.06 5.56 -18.57
CA ARG A 19 29.20 4.64 -18.49
C ARG A 19 29.82 4.29 -19.86
N GLY A 20 29.35 4.91 -20.93
CA GLY A 20 29.83 4.68 -22.30
C GLY A 20 29.22 3.47 -23.00
N TYR A 21 28.16 2.88 -22.45
CA TYR A 21 27.40 1.83 -23.14
C TYR A 21 26.39 2.46 -24.10
N ASN A 22 26.18 1.81 -25.24
CA ASN A 22 25.14 2.21 -26.17
C ASN A 22 23.75 1.88 -25.62
N LEU A 23 22.79 2.76 -25.89
CA LEU A 23 21.38 2.46 -25.67
C LEU A 23 20.89 1.55 -26.79
N GLU A 24 20.21 0.49 -26.40
CA GLU A 24 19.58 -0.45 -27.31
C GLU A 24 18.08 -0.14 -27.41
N ASP A 25 17.38 -0.80 -28.33
CA ASP A 25 15.93 -0.71 -28.41
C ASP A 25 15.27 -1.01 -27.05
N VAL A 26 15.87 -1.91 -26.25
CA VAL A 26 15.39 -2.23 -24.89
C VAL A 26 15.34 -1.04 -23.94
N ASP A 27 16.19 -0.04 -24.16
CA ASP A 27 16.30 1.16 -23.36
C ASP A 27 15.37 2.29 -23.85
N MET A 28 14.73 2.12 -25.01
CA MET A 28 13.87 3.14 -25.58
C MET A 28 12.47 3.10 -24.96
N PRO A 29 12.00 4.22 -24.37
CA PRO A 29 10.65 4.29 -23.81
C PRO A 29 9.58 4.35 -24.90
N PHE A 30 8.40 3.80 -24.61
CA PHE A 30 7.20 4.06 -25.39
C PHE A 30 6.57 5.37 -24.93
N LEU A 31 6.59 6.38 -25.80
CA LEU A 31 6.25 7.77 -25.45
C LEU A 31 4.81 8.19 -25.78
N ASP A 32 4.10 7.45 -26.63
CA ASP A 32 2.73 7.80 -26.99
C ASP A 32 1.80 7.63 -25.79
N ARG A 33 1.26 8.73 -25.28
CA ARG A 33 0.34 8.74 -24.13
C ARG A 33 -1.12 8.61 -24.53
N ILE A 34 -1.42 8.67 -25.83
CA ILE A 34 -2.78 8.54 -26.35
C ILE A 34 -3.33 7.13 -26.07
N VAL A 35 -2.46 6.14 -25.85
CA VAL A 35 -2.85 4.79 -25.40
C VAL A 35 -3.63 4.76 -24.08
N LEU A 36 -3.53 5.82 -23.25
CA LEU A 36 -4.33 5.98 -22.01
C LEU A 36 -5.51 6.92 -22.17
N ARG A 37 -5.73 7.47 -23.36
CA ARG A 37 -6.86 8.38 -23.60
C ARG A 37 -8.17 7.61 -23.44
N SER A 38 -9.08 8.16 -22.65
CA SER A 38 -10.45 7.64 -22.56
C SER A 38 -11.10 7.68 -23.95
N SER A 39 -11.95 6.69 -24.23
CA SER A 39 -12.91 6.80 -25.34
C SER A 39 -13.78 8.03 -25.13
N GLU A 40 -14.10 8.73 -26.21
CA GLU A 40 -15.17 9.74 -26.24
C GLU A 40 -16.48 9.06 -26.71
N PRO A 41 -17.63 9.31 -26.06
CA PRO A 41 -17.80 10.14 -24.86
C PRO A 41 -17.28 9.44 -23.59
N VAL A 42 -16.93 10.25 -22.59
CA VAL A 42 -16.53 9.74 -21.26
C VAL A 42 -17.66 8.88 -20.68
N ARG A 43 -17.32 7.64 -20.33
CA ARG A 43 -18.27 6.71 -19.73
C ARG A 43 -18.46 7.02 -18.25
N THR A 44 -19.69 6.88 -17.77
CA THR A 44 -19.99 6.94 -16.34
C THR A 44 -19.25 5.83 -15.59
N PRO A 45 -18.73 6.10 -14.37
CA PRO A 45 -18.12 5.07 -13.55
C PRO A 45 -19.02 3.85 -13.38
N ARG A 46 -18.45 2.64 -13.53
CA ARG A 46 -19.20 1.38 -13.40
C ARG A 46 -19.45 0.97 -11.95
N PHE A 47 -18.74 1.60 -11.02
CA PHE A 47 -18.82 1.34 -9.58
C PHE A 47 -18.37 2.58 -8.81
N VAL A 48 -18.70 2.61 -7.52
CA VAL A 48 -18.25 3.68 -6.62
C VAL A 48 -16.76 3.53 -6.38
N HIS A 49 -16.01 4.56 -6.74
CA HIS A 49 -14.58 4.64 -6.48
C HIS A 49 -14.32 5.09 -5.04
N ILE A 50 -14.36 4.16 -4.09
CA ILE A 50 -14.20 4.42 -2.66
C ILE A 50 -12.89 5.15 -2.34
N GLU A 51 -11.84 4.95 -3.15
CA GLU A 51 -10.56 5.61 -3.06
C GLU A 51 -10.62 7.14 -3.31
N TYR A 52 -11.68 7.63 -3.94
CA TYR A 52 -11.93 9.04 -4.25
C TYR A 52 -13.17 9.59 -3.54
N THR A 53 -14.18 8.76 -3.25
CA THR A 53 -15.44 9.21 -2.65
C THR A 53 -15.45 9.16 -1.11
N THR A 54 -14.55 8.41 -0.48
CA THR A 54 -14.54 8.25 0.98
C THR A 54 -13.31 8.88 1.63
N LYS A 55 -13.53 9.63 2.72
CA LYS A 55 -12.45 10.20 3.53
C LYS A 55 -11.77 9.11 4.36
N PRO A 56 -10.44 9.20 4.62
CA PRO A 56 -9.79 8.31 5.57
C PRO A 56 -10.43 8.42 6.96
N PRO A 57 -10.45 7.33 7.75
CA PRO A 57 -10.91 7.40 9.14
C PRO A 57 -10.13 8.46 9.92
N VAL A 58 -10.86 9.30 10.66
CA VAL A 58 -10.30 10.26 11.62
C VAL A 58 -10.17 9.61 12.99
N LEU A 59 -9.36 10.20 13.87
CA LEU A 59 -9.25 9.72 15.24
C LEU A 59 -10.58 9.85 15.97
N ILE A 60 -10.92 8.89 16.84
CA ILE A 60 -12.13 8.94 17.66
C ILE A 60 -12.12 10.24 18.49
N GLY A 61 -13.26 10.95 18.50
CA GLY A 61 -13.39 12.25 19.16
C GLY A 61 -12.80 13.42 18.39
N ARG A 62 -12.35 13.22 17.14
CA ARG A 62 -11.89 14.28 16.23
C ARG A 62 -12.76 14.36 14.98
N THR A 63 -12.90 15.56 14.43
CA THR A 63 -13.64 15.84 13.19
C THR A 63 -12.74 15.85 11.95
N ASP A 64 -11.44 16.09 12.13
CA ASP A 64 -10.44 16.11 11.07
C ASP A 64 -9.08 15.55 11.53
N ALA A 65 -8.07 15.62 10.66
CA ALA A 65 -6.71 15.15 10.92
C ALA A 65 -5.67 16.31 10.94
N ASN A 66 -6.11 17.55 11.13
CA ASN A 66 -5.23 18.72 11.04
C ASN A 66 -4.18 18.71 12.15
N GLU A 67 -4.58 18.43 13.39
CA GLU A 67 -3.65 18.32 14.52
C GLU A 67 -2.63 17.20 14.32
N GLU A 68 -3.05 16.04 13.79
CA GLU A 68 -2.13 14.94 13.48
C GLU A 68 -1.12 15.31 12.38
N ARG A 69 -1.50 16.16 11.41
CA ARG A 69 -0.61 16.62 10.33
C ARG A 69 0.41 17.66 10.79
N LYS A 70 0.15 18.36 11.90
CA LYS A 70 1.07 19.35 12.47
C LYS A 70 2.12 18.73 13.39
N LYS A 71 1.94 17.47 13.81
CA LYS A 71 2.92 16.76 14.64
C LYS A 71 4.24 16.64 13.91
N GLU A 72 5.33 16.76 14.67
CA GLU A 72 6.67 16.54 14.16
C GLU A 72 6.80 15.11 13.61
N THR A 73 7.35 14.99 12.41
CA THR A 73 7.60 13.69 11.77
C THR A 73 9.05 13.58 11.39
N SER A 74 9.68 12.47 11.77
CA SER A 74 11.02 12.11 11.31
C SER A 74 10.96 10.90 10.39
N ALA A 75 11.95 10.80 9.50
CA ALA A 75 12.12 9.65 8.62
C ALA A 75 13.18 8.71 9.20
N THR A 76 12.90 7.40 9.19
CA THR A 76 13.87 6.37 9.57
C THR A 76 13.86 5.22 8.57
N LEU A 77 15.03 4.64 8.31
CA LEU A 77 15.19 3.51 7.42
C LEU A 77 15.24 2.22 8.24
N LEU A 78 14.21 1.38 8.10
CA LEU A 78 14.16 0.07 8.73
C LEU A 78 14.59 -1.00 7.74
N LYS A 79 15.79 -1.54 7.90
CA LYS A 79 16.32 -2.63 7.07
C LYS A 79 15.72 -3.97 7.50
N LEU A 80 15.14 -4.71 6.56
CA LEU A 80 14.70 -6.09 6.75
C LEU A 80 15.72 -7.06 6.13
N THR A 81 16.18 -8.04 6.91
CA THR A 81 17.03 -9.10 6.38
C THR A 81 16.23 -10.09 5.52
N LYS A 82 16.93 -10.87 4.68
CA LYS A 82 16.29 -11.92 3.86
C LYS A 82 15.55 -12.90 4.75
N GLU A 83 16.14 -13.29 5.87
CA GLU A 83 15.59 -14.22 6.86
C GLU A 83 14.31 -13.67 7.47
N GLN A 84 14.31 -12.40 7.89
CA GLN A 84 13.12 -11.71 8.42
C GLN A 84 12.00 -11.65 7.37
N VAL A 85 12.31 -11.33 6.11
CA VAL A 85 11.34 -11.34 5.01
C VAL A 85 10.75 -12.73 4.81
N GLN A 86 11.56 -13.80 4.86
CA GLN A 86 11.05 -15.17 4.74
C GLN A 86 10.19 -15.57 5.94
N VAL A 87 10.56 -15.17 7.16
CA VAL A 87 9.74 -15.39 8.36
C VAL A 87 8.37 -14.71 8.22
N LEU A 88 8.33 -13.44 7.80
CA LEU A 88 7.08 -12.72 7.57
C LEU A 88 6.23 -13.38 6.49
N LYS A 89 6.84 -13.78 5.37
CA LYS A 89 6.15 -14.47 4.29
C LYS A 89 5.58 -15.80 4.75
N ARG A 90 6.34 -16.61 5.50
CA ARG A 90 5.84 -17.88 6.06
C ARG A 90 4.66 -17.62 7.00
N ARG A 91 4.80 -16.71 7.96
CA ARG A 91 3.74 -16.35 8.93
C ARG A 91 2.46 -15.89 8.26
N ALA A 92 2.54 -15.07 7.21
CA ALA A 92 1.36 -14.63 6.47
C ALA A 92 0.64 -15.78 5.75
N ASN A 93 1.36 -16.84 5.40
CA ASN A 93 0.85 -17.96 4.61
C ASN A 93 0.54 -19.22 5.42
N GLN A 94 0.79 -19.23 6.74
CA GLN A 94 0.55 -20.40 7.61
C GLN A 94 -0.89 -20.94 7.45
N ASP A 95 -1.88 -20.06 7.46
CA ASP A 95 -3.30 -20.43 7.39
C ASP A 95 -3.78 -20.73 5.95
N VAL A 96 -2.93 -20.49 4.94
CA VAL A 96 -3.25 -20.72 3.52
C VAL A 96 -2.73 -22.09 3.06
N VAL A 97 -1.88 -22.74 3.85
CA VAL A 97 -1.36 -24.08 3.57
C VAL A 97 -2.51 -25.09 3.62
N GLY A 98 -2.90 -25.64 2.47
CA GLY A 98 -3.97 -26.64 2.34
C GLY A 98 -5.24 -26.15 1.65
N VAL A 99 -5.39 -24.83 1.43
CA VAL A 99 -6.51 -24.27 0.65
C VAL A 99 -6.08 -24.10 -0.80
N THR A 100 -6.34 -25.10 -1.63
CA THR A 100 -5.84 -25.20 -3.02
C THR A 100 -6.33 -24.11 -3.96
N THR A 101 -7.37 -23.36 -3.58
CA THR A 101 -8.00 -22.33 -4.41
C THR A 101 -7.41 -20.93 -4.22
N ILE A 102 -6.55 -20.70 -3.22
CA ILE A 102 -6.05 -19.36 -2.88
C ILE A 102 -4.53 -19.29 -3.10
N ARG A 103 -4.07 -18.38 -3.97
CA ARG A 103 -2.62 -18.15 -4.14
C ARG A 103 -1.97 -17.71 -2.83
N PRO A 104 -0.73 -18.12 -2.54
CA PRO A 104 0.02 -17.59 -1.40
C PRO A 104 0.21 -16.07 -1.48
N TYR A 105 0.28 -15.42 -0.33
CA TYR A 105 0.68 -14.02 -0.18
C TYR A 105 2.14 -13.82 -0.61
N SER A 106 2.35 -12.77 -1.40
CA SER A 106 3.64 -12.26 -1.84
C SER A 106 4.41 -11.62 -0.69
N ARG A 107 5.72 -11.42 -0.89
CA ARG A 107 6.55 -10.67 0.06
C ARG A 107 5.99 -9.28 0.35
N TYR A 108 5.49 -8.59 -0.68
CA TYR A 108 4.86 -7.28 -0.54
C TYR A 108 3.64 -7.34 0.37
N GLU A 109 2.67 -8.23 0.08
CA GLU A 109 1.46 -8.39 0.89
C GLU A 109 1.78 -8.72 2.35
N SER A 110 2.75 -9.62 2.60
CA SER A 110 3.17 -9.99 3.95
C SER A 110 3.84 -8.86 4.71
N ILE A 111 4.77 -8.14 4.07
CA ILE A 111 5.50 -7.03 4.71
C ILE A 111 4.58 -5.84 4.93
N ALA A 112 3.81 -5.42 3.93
CA ALA A 112 2.86 -4.32 4.05
C ALA A 112 1.79 -4.63 5.12
N GLY A 113 1.30 -5.87 5.17
CA GLY A 113 0.39 -6.34 6.20
C GLY A 113 0.99 -6.28 7.60
N HIS A 114 2.29 -6.55 7.74
CA HIS A 114 3.01 -6.45 9.00
C HIS A 114 3.23 -4.99 9.42
N ILE A 115 3.67 -4.13 8.50
CA ILE A 115 3.85 -2.69 8.75
C ILE A 115 2.52 -2.05 9.19
N TRP A 116 1.41 -2.39 8.53
CA TRP A 116 0.10 -1.87 8.90
C TRP A 116 -0.27 -2.25 10.33
N ARG A 117 -0.03 -3.51 10.75
CA ARG A 117 -0.24 -3.93 12.14
C ARG A 117 0.65 -3.20 13.13
N CYS A 118 1.94 -3.03 12.81
CA CYS A 118 2.88 -2.32 13.68
C CYS A 118 2.44 -0.86 13.88
N ALA A 119 2.02 -0.18 12.80
CA ALA A 119 1.49 1.17 12.87
C ALA A 119 0.21 1.26 13.74
N CYS A 120 -0.70 0.28 13.64
CA CYS A 120 -1.87 0.20 14.50
C CYS A 120 -1.50 -0.04 15.97
N LYS A 121 -0.52 -0.93 16.22
CA LYS A 121 -0.08 -1.28 17.58
C LYS A 121 0.46 -0.08 18.33
N VAL A 122 1.36 0.68 17.70
CA VAL A 122 1.96 1.87 18.34
C VAL A 122 0.89 2.93 18.60
N ARG A 123 0.03 3.22 17.61
CA ARG A 123 -1.04 4.22 17.75
C ARG A 123 -2.11 3.85 18.78
N ALA A 124 -2.38 2.56 18.98
CA ALA A 124 -3.28 2.12 20.03
C ALA A 124 -2.72 2.43 21.43
N VAL A 125 -1.43 2.17 21.66
CA VAL A 125 -0.76 2.47 22.94
C VAL A 125 -0.78 3.97 23.25
N ASP A 126 -0.48 4.83 22.27
CA ASP A 126 -0.49 6.28 22.45
C ASP A 126 -1.87 6.84 22.83
N SER A 127 -2.94 6.26 22.26
CA SER A 127 -4.31 6.67 22.56
C SER A 127 -4.74 6.37 24.01
N HIS A 128 -4.27 5.26 24.57
CA HIS A 128 -4.56 4.91 25.98
C HIS A 128 -3.82 5.81 26.96
N ASN A 129 -2.57 6.19 26.65
CA ASN A 129 -1.77 7.08 27.49
C ASN A 129 -2.30 8.53 27.51
N SER A 130 -3.06 8.92 26.48
CA SER A 130 -3.61 10.27 26.35
C SER A 130 -4.96 10.45 27.06
N GLN A 131 -5.60 9.39 27.56
CA GLN A 131 -7.01 9.46 27.96
C GLN A 131 -7.43 8.77 29.26
N SER A 132 -6.54 8.15 30.06
CA SER A 132 -6.85 7.96 31.49
C SER A 132 -5.65 7.72 32.40
N THR A 133 -5.67 8.44 33.52
CA THR A 133 -5.18 8.02 34.84
C THR A 133 -5.87 6.73 35.28
N ARG A 134 -5.64 5.61 34.60
CA ARG A 134 -6.04 4.26 35.03
C ARG A 134 -5.30 3.19 34.21
N ALA A 135 -3.98 3.18 34.35
CA ALA A 135 -3.22 1.97 34.11
C ALA A 135 -3.59 0.93 35.17
N ARG A 136 -4.11 -0.22 34.76
CA ARG A 136 -3.80 -1.56 35.30
C ARG A 136 -4.62 -2.62 34.56
N ILE A 137 -3.90 -3.48 33.82
CA ILE A 137 -4.25 -4.88 33.54
C ILE A 137 -5.73 -5.09 33.18
N GLY A 138 -6.08 -4.78 31.95
CA GLY A 138 -7.40 -4.95 31.38
C GLY A 138 -7.47 -4.08 30.15
N VAL A 139 -7.36 -4.70 28.97
CA VAL A 139 -7.46 -3.97 27.70
C VAL A 139 -8.91 -3.50 27.60
N ASP A 140 -9.20 -2.27 28.00
CA ASP A 140 -10.48 -1.63 27.68
C ASP A 140 -10.47 -1.30 26.17
N ILE A 141 -10.79 -2.33 25.39
CA ILE A 141 -10.88 -2.36 23.91
C ILE A 141 -12.03 -1.47 23.39
N HIS A 142 -12.79 -0.83 24.27
CA HIS A 142 -14.13 -0.31 23.99
C HIS A 142 -14.19 0.94 23.07
N ASN A 143 -13.06 1.41 22.54
CA ASN A 143 -12.96 2.51 21.57
C ASN A 143 -11.99 2.17 20.43
N SER A 144 -12.28 1.09 19.69
CA SER A 144 -11.39 0.55 18.66
C SER A 144 -11.29 1.50 17.45
N GLN A 145 -10.17 2.23 17.35
CA GLN A 145 -9.89 3.16 16.27
C GLN A 145 -9.96 2.48 14.88
N SER A 146 -10.62 3.15 13.93
CA SER A 146 -10.71 2.71 12.54
C SER A 146 -9.48 3.11 11.73
N THR A 147 -9.13 2.30 10.73
CA THR A 147 -7.99 2.52 9.84
C THR A 147 -8.21 1.88 8.47
N ARG A 148 -7.45 2.36 7.48
CA ARG A 148 -7.35 1.77 6.15
C ARG A 148 -5.96 2.06 5.58
N ALA A 149 -5.50 1.22 4.67
CA ALA A 149 -4.29 1.48 3.91
C ALA A 149 -4.65 2.00 2.51
N ARG A 150 -3.91 2.98 2.00
CA ARG A 150 -3.96 3.44 0.61
C ARG A 150 -2.72 2.93 -0.11
N ILE A 151 -2.90 2.36 -1.30
CA ILE A 151 -1.86 1.69 -2.05
C ILE A 151 -1.86 2.19 -3.49
N GLY A 152 -0.68 2.41 -4.07
CA GLY A 152 -0.51 2.62 -5.51
C GLY A 152 -0.29 1.29 -6.22
N VAL A 153 -1.04 1.03 -7.30
CA VAL A 153 -0.99 -0.21 -8.07
C VAL A 153 -0.61 0.09 -9.51
N ASP A 154 0.40 -0.60 -10.03
CA ASP A 154 0.73 -0.58 -11.47
C ASP A 154 -0.41 -1.25 -12.27
N ILE A 155 -1.02 -0.47 -13.16
CA ILE A 155 -2.13 -0.91 -14.00
C ILE A 155 -1.70 -1.30 -15.42
N ARG A 156 -0.42 -1.18 -15.79
CA ARG A 156 0.05 -1.49 -17.16
C ARG A 156 -0.44 -2.85 -17.66
N ASN A 157 -0.29 -3.89 -16.84
CA ASN A 157 -0.70 -5.25 -17.19
C ASN A 157 -2.16 -5.58 -16.78
N ARG A 158 -2.90 -4.61 -16.25
CA ARG A 158 -4.29 -4.76 -15.80
C ARG A 158 -5.30 -4.14 -16.77
N LEU A 159 -4.85 -3.21 -17.61
CA LEU A 159 -5.64 -2.66 -18.70
C LEU A 159 -5.85 -3.72 -19.81
N LYS A 160 -6.93 -3.53 -20.58
CA LYS A 160 -7.26 -4.37 -21.75
C LYS A 160 -7.48 -3.46 -22.97
N PRO A 161 -6.56 -3.45 -23.95
CA PRO A 161 -5.27 -4.17 -23.97
C PRO A 161 -4.30 -3.66 -22.90
N SER A 162 -3.30 -4.47 -22.56
CA SER A 162 -2.23 -4.03 -21.65
C SER A 162 -1.44 -2.89 -22.29
N LEU A 163 -0.89 -2.01 -21.45
CA LEU A 163 0.02 -0.98 -21.95
C LEU A 163 1.30 -1.61 -22.50
N PRO A 164 1.95 -0.95 -23.49
CA PRO A 164 3.26 -1.34 -23.95
C PRO A 164 4.25 -1.45 -22.78
N GLU A 165 5.12 -2.46 -22.81
CA GLU A 165 6.00 -2.83 -21.70
C GLU A 165 6.84 -1.65 -21.17
N ARG A 166 7.21 -0.73 -22.08
CA ARG A 166 8.05 0.45 -21.81
C ARG A 166 7.27 1.76 -21.81
N TYR A 167 5.97 1.71 -21.59
CA TYR A 167 5.13 2.90 -21.47
C TYR A 167 5.73 3.91 -20.48
N PHE A 168 6.02 5.10 -20.98
CA PHE A 168 6.69 6.18 -20.27
C PHE A 168 5.69 7.28 -19.87
N GLY A 169 5.14 7.09 -18.68
CA GLY A 169 4.08 7.94 -18.15
C GLY A 169 3.67 7.47 -16.75
N ASN A 170 2.55 8.00 -16.29
CA ASN A 170 1.90 7.49 -15.08
C ASN A 170 0.89 6.41 -15.46
N ALA A 171 1.09 5.20 -14.96
CA ALA A 171 0.10 4.13 -15.01
C ALA A 171 -0.01 3.47 -13.64
N ILE A 172 -0.20 4.31 -12.62
CA ILE A 172 -0.48 3.92 -11.24
C ILE A 172 -1.91 4.32 -10.90
N SER A 173 -2.72 3.38 -10.44
CA SER A 173 -4.02 3.68 -9.83
C SER A 173 -3.91 3.61 -8.32
N ALA A 174 -4.56 4.54 -7.62
CA ALA A 174 -4.74 4.40 -6.19
C ALA A 174 -5.82 3.35 -5.91
N THR A 175 -5.65 2.61 -4.82
CA THR A 175 -6.69 1.78 -4.21
C THR A 175 -6.63 1.93 -2.70
N VAL A 176 -7.69 1.52 -2.02
CA VAL A 176 -7.76 1.51 -0.56
C VAL A 176 -8.25 0.15 -0.07
N THR A 177 -7.76 -0.26 1.10
CA THR A 177 -8.34 -1.40 1.79
C THR A 177 -9.72 -1.04 2.36
N PRO A 178 -10.60 -2.01 2.61
CA PRO A 178 -11.78 -1.78 3.43
C PRO A 178 -11.36 -1.21 4.80
N ILE A 179 -12.21 -0.35 5.38
CA ILE A 179 -11.99 0.14 6.74
C ILE A 179 -11.96 -1.05 7.70
N ARG A 180 -10.97 -1.05 8.60
CA ARG A 180 -10.77 -2.07 9.64
C ARG A 180 -10.52 -1.40 10.98
N LEU A 181 -10.87 -2.12 12.03
CA LEU A 181 -10.58 -1.73 13.40
C LEU A 181 -9.15 -2.13 13.77
N TYR A 182 -8.50 -1.36 14.64
CA TYR A 182 -7.19 -1.73 15.19
C TYR A 182 -7.23 -3.08 15.86
N GLU A 183 -8.25 -3.35 16.68
CA GLU A 183 -8.42 -4.64 17.38
C GLU A 183 -8.40 -5.82 16.42
N ASP A 184 -9.17 -5.73 15.33
CA ASP A 184 -9.23 -6.74 14.27
C ASP A 184 -7.85 -7.05 13.69
N LEU A 185 -7.08 -6.00 13.38
CA LEU A 185 -5.76 -6.13 12.79
C LEU A 185 -4.73 -6.67 13.78
N LEU A 186 -4.90 -6.41 15.09
CA LEU A 186 -3.95 -6.81 16.12
C LEU A 186 -4.22 -8.22 16.68
N SER A 187 -5.49 -8.58 16.83
CA SER A 187 -5.94 -9.88 17.39
C SER A 187 -5.85 -11.03 16.39
N LYS A 188 -6.15 -10.79 15.11
CA LYS A 188 -6.14 -11.84 14.07
C LYS A 188 -4.72 -12.15 13.59
N PRO A 189 -4.45 -13.26 12.88
CA PRO A 189 -3.12 -13.58 12.34
C PRO A 189 -2.66 -12.60 11.24
N LEU A 190 -1.37 -12.66 10.87
CA LEU A 190 -0.80 -11.80 9.81
C LEU A 190 -1.47 -12.02 8.44
N SER A 191 -1.97 -13.24 8.20
CA SER A 191 -2.77 -13.60 7.03
C SER A 191 -3.99 -12.69 6.86
N TYR A 192 -4.62 -12.25 7.96
CA TYR A 192 -5.78 -11.36 7.93
C TYR A 192 -5.43 -9.99 7.34
N SER A 193 -4.39 -9.33 7.83
CA SER A 193 -4.00 -8.01 7.33
C SER A 193 -3.41 -8.08 5.92
N ALA A 194 -2.63 -9.13 5.61
CA ALA A 194 -2.15 -9.40 4.25
C ALA A 194 -3.32 -9.61 3.27
N GLY A 195 -4.35 -10.35 3.69
CA GLY A 195 -5.56 -10.59 2.91
C GLY A 195 -6.38 -9.35 2.58
N LYS A 196 -6.36 -8.32 3.45
CA LYS A 196 -7.04 -7.05 3.16
C LYS A 196 -6.29 -6.16 2.17
N LEU A 197 -5.00 -6.41 1.93
CA LEU A 197 -4.15 -5.66 0.99
C LEU A 197 -4.11 -6.27 -0.42
N ARG A 198 -4.69 -7.46 -0.58
CA ARG A 198 -4.68 -8.24 -1.82
C ARG A 198 -5.61 -7.68 -2.90
#